data_AF-A0A1Y3BV28-F1
#
_entry.id   AF-A0A1Y3BV28-F1
#
_cell.length_a   1.000
_cell.length_b   1.000
_cell.length_c   1.000
_cell.angle_alpha   90.00
_cell.angle_beta   90.00
_cell.angle_gamma   90.00
#
_symmetry.space_group_name_H-M   'P 1'
#
loop_
_entity.id
_entity.type
_entity.pdbx_description
1 polymer ?
#
loop_
_entity_poly.entity_id
_entity_poly.type
_entity_poly.pdbx_seq_one_letter_code
_entity_poly.pdbx_strand_id
1 'polypeptide(L)'
;MDGICDVMLEYNIHKERTDSSRFAKGMSSTFQTLHGLVDKGVKVDLGIPYDLWDKPSAEITNLKTQCEDLMEKYEADIEQWYYDDNGQRQSLLRYLCQDRVLRNNRGDTAACLAEPTTSPKSEL
;
A
#
# COMPACT_ATOMS: atom_id res chain seq x y z
N MET A 1 -1.91 -16.63 8.29
CA MET A 1 -1.14 -15.45 7.78
C MET A 1 -1.77 -14.13 8.26
N ASP A 2 -2.46 -14.17 9.39
CA ASP A 2 -3.42 -13.12 9.76
C ASP A 2 -2.71 -11.85 10.24
N GLY A 3 -3.31 -10.69 9.95
CA GLY A 3 -2.80 -9.38 10.35
C GLY A 3 -1.64 -8.84 9.51
N ILE A 4 -1.02 -9.63 8.62
CA ILE A 4 0.06 -9.15 7.74
C ILE A 4 -0.38 -7.94 6.90
N CYS A 5 -1.64 -7.93 6.44
CA CYS A 5 -2.20 -6.86 5.63
C CYS A 5 -2.65 -5.63 6.44
N ASP A 6 -2.64 -5.66 7.78
CA ASP A 6 -3.02 -4.51 8.60
C ASP A 6 -2.07 -3.33 8.42
N VAL A 7 -0.81 -3.60 8.03
CA VAL A 7 0.19 -2.57 7.70
C VAL A 7 -0.29 -1.63 6.57
N MET A 8 -1.21 -2.08 5.72
CA MET A 8 -1.80 -1.25 4.67
C MET A 8 -2.55 -0.05 5.25
N LEU A 9 -3.11 -0.18 6.46
CA LEU A 9 -3.83 0.90 7.14
C LEU A 9 -2.92 2.04 7.63
N GLU A 10 -1.60 1.85 7.63
CA GLU A 10 -0.63 2.90 7.93
C GLU A 10 -0.35 3.84 6.74
N TYR A 11 -0.84 3.48 5.55
CA TYR A 11 -0.64 4.26 4.33
C TYR A 11 -1.74 5.30 4.15
N ASN A 12 -1.38 6.38 3.45
CA ASN A 12 -2.31 7.41 3.00
C ASN A 12 -2.20 7.59 1.48
N ILE A 13 -3.24 8.19 0.90
CA ILE A 13 -3.26 8.59 -0.50
C ILE A 13 -2.75 10.03 -0.65
N HIS A 14 -1.68 10.17 -1.41
CA HIS A 14 -1.10 11.44 -1.85
C HIS A 14 -1.63 11.73 -3.26
N LYS A 15 -2.80 12.37 -3.34
CA LYS A 15 -3.55 12.61 -4.60
C LYS A 15 -2.78 13.43 -5.63
N GLU A 16 -1.75 14.14 -5.19
CA GLU A 16 -0.83 14.89 -6.05
C GLU A 16 0.12 14.00 -6.87
N ARG A 17 0.21 12.70 -6.57
CA ARG A 17 1.06 11.73 -7.28
C ARG A 17 0.22 10.77 -8.09
N THR A 18 0.70 10.39 -9.28
CA THR A 18 -0.04 9.51 -10.21
C THR A 18 0.48 8.07 -10.26
N ASP A 19 1.69 7.82 -9.78
CA ASP A 19 2.33 6.50 -9.75
C ASP A 19 2.07 5.77 -8.42
N SER A 20 2.71 4.61 -8.22
CA SER A 20 2.55 3.82 -6.98
C SER A 20 3.05 4.54 -5.72
N SER A 21 3.91 5.56 -5.82
CA SER A 21 4.35 6.38 -4.69
C SER A 21 3.24 7.24 -4.09
N ARG A 22 2.05 7.26 -4.71
CA ARG A 22 0.84 7.87 -4.12
C ARG A 22 0.39 7.16 -2.84
N PHE A 23 0.72 5.88 -2.68
CA PHE A 23 0.54 5.16 -1.43
C PHE A 23 1.78 5.37 -0.57
N ALA A 24 1.73 6.29 0.37
CA ALA A 24 2.85 6.54 1.27
C ALA A 24 2.37 6.77 2.69
N LYS A 25 3.18 6.31 3.66
CA LYS A 25 2.94 6.52 5.08
C LYS A 25 3.05 8.02 5.42
N GLY A 26 2.37 8.40 6.51
CA GLY A 26 2.30 9.78 6.97
C GLY A 26 1.23 10.60 6.24
N MET A 27 0.94 11.77 6.80
CA MET A 27 -0.14 12.65 6.34
C MET A 27 0.18 13.26 4.98
N SER A 28 -0.80 13.33 4.07
CA SER A 28 -0.62 13.97 2.76
C SER A 28 -0.46 15.48 2.88
N SER A 29 0.17 16.12 1.89
CA SER A 29 0.37 17.58 1.87
C SER A 29 -0.96 18.36 2.01
N THR A 30 -2.03 17.80 1.47
CA THR A 30 -3.37 18.37 1.56
C THR A 30 -3.87 18.37 3.00
N PHE A 31 -3.83 17.22 3.68
CA PHE A 31 -4.28 17.13 5.06
C PHE A 31 -3.39 17.94 6.01
N GLN A 32 -2.07 17.95 5.80
CA GLN A 32 -1.17 18.83 6.57
C GLN A 32 -1.58 20.31 6.46
N THR A 33 -1.95 20.75 5.26
CA THR A 33 -2.43 22.11 5.02
C THR A 33 -3.76 22.37 5.74
N LEU A 34 -4.70 21.41 5.68
CA LEU A 34 -6.01 21.54 6.32
C LEU A 34 -5.90 21.60 7.85
N HIS A 35 -5.08 20.73 8.47
CA HIS A 35 -4.80 20.81 9.91
C HIS A 35 -4.15 22.15 10.27
N GLY A 36 -3.16 22.61 9.49
CA GLY A 36 -2.51 23.91 9.75
C GLY A 36 -3.44 25.12 9.62
N LEU A 37 -4.51 25.04 8.83
CA LEU A 37 -5.56 26.06 8.79
C LEU A 37 -6.42 26.04 10.06
N VAL A 38 -6.84 24.84 10.49
CA VAL A 38 -7.60 24.65 11.73
C VAL A 38 -6.80 25.14 12.94
N ASP A 39 -5.51 24.83 13.01
CA ASP A 39 -4.60 25.27 14.09
C ASP A 39 -4.46 26.80 14.17
N LYS A 40 -4.66 27.49 13.03
CA LYS A 40 -4.68 28.97 12.96
C LYS A 40 -6.06 29.57 13.25
N GLY A 41 -7.03 28.76 13.65
CA GLY A 41 -8.40 29.18 13.95
C GLY A 41 -9.28 29.38 12.72
N VAL A 42 -8.85 28.92 11.54
CA VAL A 42 -9.70 28.94 10.34
C VAL A 42 -10.73 27.83 10.45
N LYS A 43 -12.01 28.18 10.29
CA LYS A 43 -13.09 27.19 10.21
C LYS A 43 -13.02 26.48 8.86
N VAL A 44 -12.61 25.22 8.87
CA VAL A 44 -12.63 24.33 7.71
C VAL A 44 -13.81 23.36 7.86
N ASP A 45 -14.63 23.24 6.82
CA ASP A 45 -15.76 22.30 6.77
C ASP A 45 -15.60 21.39 5.55
N LEU A 46 -15.29 20.12 5.81
CA LEU A 46 -15.15 19.08 4.78
C LEU A 46 -16.41 18.21 4.66
N GLY A 47 -17.46 18.47 5.46
CA GLY A 47 -18.61 17.58 5.58
C GLY A 47 -18.29 16.25 6.27
N ILE A 48 -17.11 16.11 6.89
CA ILE A 48 -16.70 14.95 7.70
C ILE A 48 -16.21 15.40 9.09
N PRO A 49 -16.56 14.68 10.17
CA PRO A 49 -16.06 14.95 11.51
C PRO A 49 -14.53 14.95 11.60
N TYR A 50 -13.96 15.84 12.42
CA TYR A 50 -12.52 16.04 12.53
C TYR A 50 -11.75 14.77 12.96
N ASP A 51 -12.34 13.97 13.84
CA ASP A 51 -11.82 12.67 14.28
C ASP A 51 -11.72 11.61 13.18
N LEU A 52 -12.37 11.85 12.04
CA LEU A 52 -12.34 11.00 10.86
C LEU A 52 -11.34 11.45 9.79
N TRP A 53 -10.65 12.59 9.97
CA TRP A 53 -9.70 13.10 8.98
C TRP A 53 -8.46 12.22 8.84
N ASP A 54 -8.01 11.64 9.95
CA ASP A 54 -6.83 10.78 10.01
C ASP A 54 -7.15 9.28 9.89
N LYS A 55 -8.41 8.94 9.59
CA LYS A 55 -8.81 7.54 9.39
C LYS A 55 -8.43 7.06 7.98
N PRO A 56 -8.06 5.78 7.82
CA PRO A 56 -7.78 5.20 6.51
C PRO A 56 -8.92 5.49 5.52
N SER A 57 -8.57 5.95 4.33
CA SER A 57 -9.55 6.24 3.29
C SER A 57 -10.14 4.94 2.72
N ALA A 58 -11.26 5.04 2.01
CA ALA A 58 -11.85 3.88 1.32
C ALA A 58 -10.86 3.21 0.34
N GLU A 59 -9.98 3.98 -0.30
CA GLU A 59 -8.94 3.43 -1.20
C GLU A 59 -7.88 2.63 -0.43
N ILE A 60 -7.51 3.07 0.78
CA ILE A 60 -6.58 2.34 1.66
C ILE A 60 -7.21 1.07 2.22
N THR A 61 -8.47 1.14 2.65
CA THR A 61 -9.21 -0.06 3.07
C THR A 61 -9.35 -1.05 1.92
N ASN A 62 -9.60 -0.58 0.70
CA ASN A 62 -9.61 -1.41 -0.49
C ASN A 62 -8.23 -1.99 -0.83
N LEU A 63 -7.13 -1.29 -0.55
CA LEU A 63 -5.77 -1.82 -0.67
C LEU A 63 -5.52 -2.96 0.34
N LYS A 64 -5.99 -2.82 1.57
CA LYS A 64 -5.96 -3.90 2.58
C LYS A 64 -6.71 -5.13 2.08
N THR A 65 -7.93 -4.96 1.60
CA THR A 65 -8.72 -6.08 1.05
C THR A 65 -8.01 -6.77 -0.11
N GLN A 66 -7.41 -6.02 -1.04
CA GLN A 66 -6.61 -6.60 -2.12
C GLN A 66 -5.39 -7.39 -1.62
N CYS A 67 -4.75 -6.94 -0.54
CA CYS A 67 -3.69 -7.70 0.12
C CYS A 67 -4.23 -9.01 0.72
N GLU A 68 -5.37 -8.96 1.41
CA GLU A 68 -5.99 -10.14 2.02
C GLU A 68 -6.38 -11.17 0.97
N ASP A 69 -7.06 -10.74 -0.10
CA ASP A 69 -7.42 -11.59 -1.23
C ASP A 69 -6.18 -12.23 -1.89
N LEU A 70 -5.08 -11.47 -1.99
CA LEU A 70 -3.82 -11.97 -2.53
C LEU A 70 -3.21 -13.05 -1.62
N MET A 71 -3.18 -12.79 -0.31
CA MET A 71 -2.61 -13.72 0.67
C MET A 71 -3.42 -15.03 0.73
N GLU A 72 -4.75 -14.93 0.75
CA GLU A 72 -5.64 -16.09 0.74
C GLU A 72 -5.48 -16.91 -0.54
N LYS A 73 -5.53 -16.24 -1.70
CA LYS A 73 -5.47 -16.92 -3.00
C LYS A 73 -4.16 -17.66 -3.25
N TYR A 74 -3.05 -17.15 -2.73
CA TYR A 74 -1.71 -17.69 -2.99
C TYR A 74 -1.05 -18.30 -1.75
N GLU A 75 -1.82 -18.62 -0.71
CA GLU A 75 -1.31 -19.19 0.55
C GLU A 75 -0.42 -20.43 0.31
N ALA A 76 -0.92 -21.41 -0.45
CA ALA A 76 -0.17 -22.63 -0.75
C ALA A 76 1.11 -22.36 -1.55
N ASP A 77 1.09 -21.39 -2.47
CA ASP A 77 2.27 -21.00 -3.24
C ASP A 77 3.33 -20.35 -2.33
N ILE A 78 2.89 -19.48 -1.40
CA ILE A 78 3.74 -18.81 -0.41
C ILE A 78 4.36 -19.82 0.55
N GLU A 79 3.58 -20.78 1.05
CA GLU A 79 4.08 -21.86 1.90
C GLU A 79 5.12 -22.70 1.17
N GLN A 80 4.84 -23.09 -0.08
CA GLN A 80 5.80 -23.84 -0.89
C GLN A 80 7.11 -23.06 -1.08
N TRP A 81 7.04 -21.76 -1.38
CA TRP A 81 8.23 -20.92 -1.51
C TRP A 81 9.03 -20.79 -0.20
N TYR A 82 8.32 -20.72 0.93
CA TYR A 82 8.94 -20.59 2.24
C TYR A 82 9.68 -21.87 2.67
N TYR A 83 9.07 -23.04 2.44
CA TYR A 83 9.58 -24.33 2.90
C TYR A 83 10.51 -25.07 1.91
N ASP A 84 10.46 -24.77 0.62
CA ASP A 84 11.38 -25.39 -0.36
C ASP A 84 12.77 -24.74 -0.27
N ASP A 85 13.81 -25.54 0.01
CA ASP A 85 15.22 -25.12 0.01
C ASP A 85 15.66 -24.50 -1.34
N ASN A 86 14.96 -24.82 -2.44
CA ASN A 86 15.15 -24.20 -3.75
C ASN A 86 14.27 -22.95 -3.95
N GLY A 87 13.17 -22.82 -3.21
CA GLY A 87 12.21 -21.72 -3.28
C GLY A 87 12.84 -20.37 -2.90
N GLN A 88 13.66 -20.36 -1.85
CA GLN A 88 14.34 -19.13 -1.39
C GLN A 88 15.50 -18.66 -2.30
N ARG A 89 15.88 -19.42 -3.35
CA ARG A 89 16.87 -18.96 -4.35
C ARG A 89 16.37 -17.81 -5.20
N GLN A 90 15.05 -17.65 -5.28
CA GLN A 90 14.39 -16.53 -5.95
C GLN A 90 13.66 -15.66 -4.92
N SER A 91 13.63 -14.35 -5.15
CA SER A 91 12.90 -13.43 -4.28
C SER A 91 11.40 -13.70 -4.36
N LEU A 92 10.69 -13.49 -3.24
CA LEU A 92 9.23 -13.60 -3.18
C LEU A 92 8.56 -12.68 -4.22
N LEU A 93 9.11 -11.48 -4.45
CA LEU A 93 8.63 -10.54 -5.47
C LEU A 93 8.60 -11.17 -6.87
N ARG A 94 9.65 -11.91 -7.24
CA ARG A 94 9.70 -12.59 -8.53
C ARG A 94 8.75 -13.78 -8.56
N TYR A 95 8.87 -14.68 -7.58
CA TYR A 95 8.11 -15.92 -7.52
C TYR A 95 6.60 -15.71 -7.46
N LEU A 96 6.15 -14.83 -6.55
CA LEU A 96 4.74 -14.57 -6.31
C LEU A 96 4.24 -13.49 -7.28
N CYS A 97 4.82 -12.28 -7.23
CA CYS A 97 4.24 -11.16 -7.97
C CYS A 97 4.46 -11.31 -9.49
N GLN A 98 5.70 -11.48 -9.95
CA GLN A 98 5.99 -11.53 -11.39
C GLN A 98 5.47 -12.81 -12.05
N ASP A 99 5.82 -13.98 -11.50
CA ASP A 99 5.61 -15.26 -12.18
C ASP A 99 4.20 -15.85 -12.00
N ARG A 100 3.42 -15.35 -11.03
CA ARG A 100 2.07 -15.87 -10.71
C ARG A 100 1.00 -14.79 -10.78
N VAL A 101 1.10 -13.74 -9.96
CA VAL A 101 0.07 -12.70 -9.84
C VAL A 101 -0.08 -11.91 -11.13
N LEU A 102 1.03 -11.39 -11.66
CA LEU A 102 1.04 -10.52 -12.84
C LEU A 102 1.01 -11.30 -14.14
N ARG A 103 1.52 -12.55 -14.16
CA ARG A 103 1.55 -13.41 -15.36
C ARG A 103 0.16 -13.75 -15.90
N ASN A 104 -0.84 -13.79 -15.03
CA ASN A 104 -2.23 -14.09 -15.40
C ASN A 104 -3.00 -12.86 -15.93
N ASN A 105 -2.45 -11.66 -15.77
CA ASN A 105 -3.04 -10.41 -16.26
C ASN A 105 -2.41 -10.07 -17.61
N ARG A 106 -3.16 -10.24 -18.72
CA ARG A 106 -2.68 -10.03 -20.09
C ARG A 106 -2.29 -8.55 -20.33
N GLY A 107 -0.99 -8.24 -20.29
CA GLY A 107 -0.40 -6.93 -20.59
C GLY A 107 1.08 -6.87 -20.17
N ASP A 108 1.77 -5.75 -20.42
CA ASP A 108 3.12 -5.45 -19.89
C ASP A 108 3.06 -5.16 -18.38
N THR A 109 2.57 -6.14 -17.62
CA THR A 109 2.16 -6.00 -16.21
C THR A 109 3.33 -5.97 -15.23
N ALA A 110 4.53 -6.36 -15.66
CA ALA A 110 5.74 -6.23 -14.86
C ALA A 110 6.31 -4.81 -14.86
N ALA A 111 5.85 -3.92 -15.75
CA ALA A 111 6.34 -2.54 -15.81
C ALA A 111 6.14 -1.77 -14.49
N CYS A 112 5.09 -2.07 -13.73
CA CYS A 112 4.87 -1.48 -12.40
C CYS A 112 5.95 -1.87 -11.38
N LEU A 113 6.62 -3.01 -11.57
CA LEU A 113 7.74 -3.45 -10.70
C LEU A 113 9.02 -2.65 -10.97
N ALA A 114 9.09 -1.91 -12.08
CA ALA A 114 10.21 -1.05 -12.41
C ALA A 114 10.03 0.39 -11.91
N GLU A 115 8.89 0.72 -11.29
CA GLU A 115 8.68 2.04 -10.71
C GLU A 115 9.68 2.29 -9.56
N PRO A 116 10.27 3.48 -9.47
CA PRO A 116 11.20 3.81 -8.40
C PRO A 116 10.46 3.80 -7.05
N THR A 117 10.85 2.88 -6.16
CA THR A 117 10.29 2.85 -4.80
C THR A 117 10.78 4.08 -4.03
N THR A 118 9.86 4.94 -3.61
CA THR A 118 10.17 5.98 -2.62
C THR A 118 10.24 5.30 -1.25
N SER A 119 11.32 4.56 -0.99
CA SER A 119 11.58 4.09 0.36
C SER A 119 11.78 5.33 1.24
N PRO A 120 10.98 5.55 2.30
CA PRO A 120 11.36 6.53 3.30
C PRO A 120 12.74 6.09 3.82
N LYS A 121 13.75 6.95 3.69
CA LYS A 121 15.03 6.74 4.36
C LYS A 121 14.70 6.43 5.81
N SER A 122 15.20 5.31 6.33
CA SER A 122 15.20 5.00 7.75
C SER A 122 15.75 6.22 8.47
N GLU A 123 14.88 7.02 9.08
CA GLU A 123 15.30 8.03 10.04
C GLU A 123 15.71 7.24 11.28
N LEU A 124 17.03 7.12 11.44
CA LEU A 124 17.71 6.57 12.61
C LEU A 124 17.68 7.60 13.74
#